data_AF-A0A2X3JB19-F1
#
_entry.id   AF-A0A2X3JB19-F1
#
_cell.length_a   1.000
_cell.length_b   1.000
_cell.length_c   1.000
_cell.angle_alpha   90.00
_cell.angle_beta   90.00
_cell.angle_gamma   90.00
#
_symmetry.space_group_name_H-M   'P 1'
#
loop_
_entity.id
_entity.type
_entity.pdbx_description
1 polymer ?
#
loop_
_entity_poly.entity_id
_entity_poly.type
_entity_poly.pdbx_seq_one_letter_code
_entity_poly.pdbx_strand_id
1 'polypeptide(L)'
;MAFVIGGTSAEATLKTVKLASTKYYDGLPTEGNEYGQAFRDVQLEKNCSKKRRILAWARSSAANTFAHDIRVVRLPRHGASCPVGMGVSALRTATSRQKSTKTASGLRKLEHNRASTSRKNCVRRVRGKREGEPEPPMKEILAQLSDFPVSTRLSLTGTIIVARDIAHAKLKNVSITAKICRST
;
A
#
# COMPACT_ATOMS: atom_id res chain seq x y z
N MET A 1 2.53 -8.60 0.63
CA MET A 1 3.14 -8.33 -0.70
C MET A 1 3.15 -9.61 -1.51
N ALA A 2 3.13 -9.54 -2.83
CA ALA A 2 3.21 -10.71 -3.70
C ALA A 2 4.25 -10.51 -4.80
N PHE A 3 4.99 -11.57 -5.09
CA PHE A 3 5.91 -11.70 -6.20
C PHE A 3 5.50 -12.90 -7.05
N VAL A 4 5.53 -12.74 -8.36
CA VAL A 4 5.32 -13.83 -9.31
C VAL A 4 6.50 -13.89 -10.25
N ILE A 5 7.06 -15.07 -10.42
CA ILE A 5 8.22 -15.32 -11.28
C ILE A 5 7.78 -16.30 -12.36
N GLY A 6 7.89 -15.89 -13.62
CA GLY A 6 7.38 -16.64 -14.77
C GLY A 6 5.94 -16.28 -15.11
N GLY A 7 5.38 -17.03 -16.06
CA GLY A 7 4.08 -16.80 -16.65
C GLY A 7 4.15 -17.02 -18.16
N THR A 8 3.02 -17.45 -18.72
CA THR A 8 2.87 -17.64 -20.18
C THR A 8 2.82 -16.32 -20.94
N SER A 9 2.43 -15.23 -20.26
CA SER A 9 2.39 -13.88 -20.79
C SER A 9 2.44 -12.84 -19.66
N ALA A 10 2.65 -11.57 -20.01
CA ALA A 10 2.71 -10.48 -19.04
C ALA A 10 1.37 -10.32 -18.28
N GLU A 11 0.24 -10.39 -18.98
CA GLU A 11 -1.08 -10.29 -18.37
C GLU A 11 -1.38 -11.49 -17.45
N ALA A 12 -0.93 -12.70 -17.79
CA ALA A 12 -1.05 -13.87 -16.93
C ALA A 12 -0.23 -13.70 -15.63
N THR A 13 0.99 -13.18 -15.73
CA THR A 13 1.82 -12.84 -14.57
C THR A 13 1.12 -11.81 -13.68
N LEU A 14 0.62 -10.70 -14.24
CA LEU A 14 -0.04 -9.64 -13.46
C LEU A 14 -1.36 -10.10 -12.82
N LYS A 15 -2.15 -10.91 -13.52
CA LYS A 15 -3.35 -11.56 -12.94
C LYS A 15 -2.97 -12.42 -11.74
N THR A 16 -1.89 -13.20 -11.87
CA THR A 16 -1.40 -14.05 -10.80
C THR A 16 -0.90 -13.21 -9.62
N VAL A 17 -0.19 -12.11 -9.86
CA VAL A 17 0.24 -11.17 -8.81
C VAL A 17 -0.95 -10.64 -8.04
N LYS A 18 -2.01 -10.21 -8.74
CA LYS A 18 -3.22 -9.71 -8.12
C LYS A 18 -3.83 -10.74 -7.18
N LEU A 19 -4.04 -11.97 -7.65
CA LEU A 19 -4.62 -13.06 -6.87
C LEU A 19 -3.71 -13.53 -5.72
N ALA A 20 -2.40 -13.57 -5.93
CA ALA A 20 -1.43 -13.89 -4.89
C ALA A 20 -1.44 -12.82 -3.79
N SER A 21 -1.56 -11.53 -4.14
CA SER A 21 -1.63 -10.43 -3.16
C SER A 21 -2.86 -10.51 -2.25
N THR A 22 -3.93 -11.17 -2.70
CA THR A 22 -5.17 -11.40 -1.95
C THR A 22 -5.20 -12.76 -1.26
N LYS A 23 -4.06 -13.46 -1.18
CA LYS A 23 -3.94 -14.81 -0.60
C LYS A 23 -4.86 -15.84 -1.27
N TYR A 24 -5.20 -15.62 -2.54
CA TYR A 24 -6.05 -16.56 -3.27
C TYR A 24 -5.35 -17.92 -3.39
N TYR A 25 -4.06 -17.86 -3.70
CA TYR A 25 -3.17 -19.00 -3.96
C TYR A 25 -2.46 -19.57 -2.71
N ASP A 26 -2.98 -19.33 -1.50
CA ASP A 26 -2.37 -19.87 -0.28
C ASP A 26 -2.43 -21.41 -0.19
N GLY A 27 -3.29 -22.05 -1.00
CA GLY A 27 -3.42 -23.50 -1.11
C GLY A 27 -2.68 -24.14 -2.29
N LEU A 28 -1.83 -23.41 -3.03
CA LEU A 28 -0.99 -24.01 -4.07
C LEU A 28 0.01 -25.01 -3.47
N PRO A 29 0.46 -26.03 -4.24
CA PRO A 29 1.58 -26.88 -3.84
C PRO A 29 2.82 -26.02 -3.57
N THR A 30 3.75 -26.52 -2.76
CA THR A 30 4.97 -25.79 -2.37
C THR A 30 6.19 -26.14 -3.21
N GLU A 31 6.04 -27.07 -4.15
CA GLU A 31 7.10 -27.56 -5.03
C GLU A 31 6.58 -27.72 -6.46
N GLY A 32 7.47 -27.56 -7.43
CA GLY A 32 7.16 -27.77 -8.84
C GLY A 32 7.03 -29.26 -9.20
N ASN A 33 6.64 -29.52 -10.44
CA ASN A 33 6.66 -30.86 -11.03
C ASN A 33 7.16 -30.77 -12.49
N GLU A 34 7.37 -31.93 -13.12
CA GLU A 34 7.86 -32.04 -14.50
C GLU A 34 6.90 -31.41 -15.53
N TYR A 35 5.61 -31.34 -15.21
CA TYR A 35 4.57 -30.77 -16.07
C TYR A 35 4.44 -29.24 -15.95
N GLY A 36 5.29 -28.58 -15.16
CA GLY A 36 5.30 -27.13 -15.02
C GLY A 36 4.15 -26.57 -14.17
N GLN A 37 3.72 -27.27 -13.13
CA GLN A 37 2.69 -26.76 -12.22
C GLN A 37 3.14 -25.47 -11.52
N ALA A 38 2.18 -24.58 -11.30
CA ALA A 38 2.40 -23.41 -10.46
C ALA A 38 2.56 -23.82 -8.99
N PHE A 39 3.53 -23.23 -8.28
CA PHE A 39 3.77 -23.55 -6.88
C PHE A 39 4.18 -22.32 -6.08
N ARG A 40 3.98 -22.41 -4.76
CA ARG A 40 4.36 -21.37 -3.80
C ARG A 40 5.77 -21.63 -3.28
N ASP A 41 6.68 -20.70 -3.55
CA ASP A 41 8.09 -20.81 -3.16
C ASP A 41 8.28 -20.30 -1.72
N VAL A 42 8.10 -21.22 -0.76
CA VAL A 42 8.19 -20.92 0.69
C VAL A 42 9.63 -20.52 1.10
N GLN A 43 10.65 -21.03 0.40
CA GLN A 43 12.03 -20.67 0.69
C GLN A 43 12.30 -19.20 0.31
N LEU A 44 11.86 -18.78 -0.88
CA LEU A 44 12.00 -17.40 -1.31
C LEU A 44 11.14 -16.45 -0.46
N GLU A 45 9.93 -16.87 -0.06
CA GLU A 45 9.11 -16.11 0.90
C GLU A 45 9.86 -15.83 2.21
N LYS A 46 10.54 -16.85 2.78
CA LYS A 46 11.36 -16.69 3.99
C LYS A 46 12.53 -15.73 3.75
N ASN A 47 13.21 -15.85 2.61
CA ASN A 47 14.34 -14.98 2.27
C ASN A 47 13.91 -13.52 2.10
N CYS A 48 12.81 -13.27 1.39
CA CYS A 48 12.21 -11.95 1.26
C CYS A 48 11.76 -11.41 2.62
N SER A 49 11.21 -12.26 3.50
CA SER A 49 10.77 -11.87 4.84
C SER A 49 11.94 -11.45 5.74
N LYS A 50 13.11 -12.10 5.61
CA LYS A 50 14.36 -11.67 6.27
C LYS A 50 14.83 -10.32 5.74
N LYS A 51 14.91 -10.14 4.41
CA LYS A 51 15.31 -8.87 3.77
C LYS A 51 14.38 -7.72 4.15
N ARG A 52 13.08 -7.97 4.26
CA ARG A 52 12.08 -7.00 4.75
C ARG A 52 12.44 -6.43 6.13
N ARG A 53 12.92 -7.26 7.06
CA ARG A 53 13.28 -6.81 8.42
C ARG A 53 14.47 -5.85 8.38
N ILE A 54 15.45 -6.11 7.52
CA ILE A 54 16.61 -5.24 7.30
C ILE A 54 16.16 -3.88 6.73
N LEU A 55 15.28 -3.90 5.72
CA LEU A 55 14.77 -2.65 5.12
C LEU A 55 13.92 -1.82 6.08
N ALA A 56 13.12 -2.48 6.92
CA ALA A 56 12.29 -1.80 7.93
C ALA A 56 13.14 -1.10 9.01
N TRP A 57 14.33 -1.64 9.32
CA TRP A 57 15.27 -1.00 10.24
C TRP A 57 15.85 0.31 9.68
N ALA A 58 16.11 0.37 8.37
CA ALA A 58 16.71 1.55 7.72
C ALA A 58 15.76 2.75 7.61
N ARG A 59 14.44 2.55 7.78
CA ARG A 59 13.44 3.62 7.68
C ARG A 59 12.95 3.93 9.09
N SER A 60 13.64 4.86 9.77
CA SER A 60 13.59 5.25 11.20
C SER A 60 12.23 5.55 11.86
N SER A 61 11.09 5.14 11.29
CA SER A 61 9.82 5.08 11.99
C SER A 61 9.67 3.70 12.66
N ALA A 62 9.49 3.69 13.97
CA ALA A 62 9.43 2.55 14.90
C ALA A 62 8.38 1.44 14.64
N ALA A 63 8.00 1.17 13.40
CA ALA A 63 7.10 0.09 13.01
C ALA A 63 7.84 -0.92 12.14
N ASN A 64 8.26 -2.02 12.76
CA ASN A 64 8.98 -3.17 12.19
C ASN A 64 8.12 -3.99 11.18
N THR A 65 7.34 -3.35 10.30
CA THR A 65 6.38 -4.01 9.41
C THR A 65 6.27 -3.34 8.05
N PHE A 66 7.36 -3.30 7.28
CA PHE A 66 7.34 -2.85 5.87
C PHE A 66 6.32 -3.64 5.01
N ALA A 67 6.14 -4.92 5.32
CA ALA A 67 5.03 -5.74 4.82
C ALA A 67 4.52 -6.60 5.96
N HIS A 68 3.25 -6.99 5.97
CA HIS A 68 2.74 -7.95 6.96
C HIS A 68 3.22 -9.37 6.64
N ASP A 69 3.06 -9.78 5.39
CA ASP A 69 3.48 -11.05 4.84
C ASP A 69 3.92 -10.91 3.38
N ILE A 70 4.56 -11.96 2.88
CA ILE A 70 5.05 -12.04 1.51
C ILE A 70 4.54 -13.36 0.92
N ARG A 71 4.12 -13.31 -0.34
CA ARG A 71 3.78 -14.47 -1.16
C ARG A 71 4.68 -14.50 -2.38
N VAL A 72 5.21 -15.67 -2.70
CA VAL A 72 6.00 -15.88 -3.92
C VAL A 72 5.40 -17.06 -4.67
N VAL A 73 4.93 -16.81 -5.89
CA VAL A 73 4.40 -17.86 -6.78
C VAL A 73 5.34 -18.00 -7.97
N ARG A 74 5.75 -19.23 -8.27
CA ARG A 74 6.46 -19.57 -9.50
C ARG A 74 5.49 -20.15 -10.51
N LEU A 75 5.60 -19.68 -11.75
CA LEU A 75 4.83 -20.14 -12.89
C LEU A 75 5.75 -20.73 -13.96
N PRO A 76 5.26 -21.67 -14.79
CA PRO A 76 5.98 -22.08 -15.99
C PRO A 76 6.15 -20.87 -16.93
N ARG A 77 7.19 -20.92 -17.75
CA ARG A 77 7.56 -19.84 -18.68
C ARG A 77 8.14 -20.43 -19.94
N HIS A 78 8.08 -19.67 -21.02
CA HIS A 78 8.82 -20.01 -22.24
C HIS A 78 10.32 -19.89 -21.97
N GLY A 79 11.16 -20.71 -22.62
CA GLY A 79 12.62 -20.71 -22.37
C GLY A 79 13.25 -19.33 -22.57
N ALA A 80 12.79 -18.61 -23.59
CA ALA A 80 13.24 -17.24 -23.93
C ALA A 80 12.54 -16.10 -23.16
N SER A 81 11.63 -16.39 -22.22
CA SER A 81 10.93 -15.35 -21.45
C SER A 81 10.98 -15.61 -19.95
N CYS A 82 10.98 -14.54 -19.16
CA CYS A 82 10.89 -14.61 -17.70
C CYS A 82 10.18 -13.36 -17.15
N PRO A 83 8.86 -13.22 -17.35
CA PRO A 83 8.12 -12.11 -16.78
C PRO A 83 8.14 -12.19 -15.25
N VAL A 84 8.39 -11.06 -14.60
CA VAL A 84 8.38 -10.95 -13.15
C VAL A 84 7.40 -9.86 -12.76
N GLY A 85 6.48 -10.19 -11.86
CA GLY A 85 5.47 -9.27 -11.38
C GLY A 85 5.57 -9.07 -9.87
N MET A 86 5.37 -7.84 -9.41
CA MET A 86 5.30 -7.49 -8.00
C MET A 86 4.03 -6.70 -7.72
N GLY A 87 3.36 -7.00 -6.61
CA GLY A 87 2.15 -6.29 -6.22
C GLY A 87 1.96 -6.23 -4.71
N VAL A 88 1.18 -5.24 -4.27
CA VAL A 88 0.87 -5.03 -2.87
C VAL A 88 -0.63 -4.96 -2.66
N SER A 89 -1.07 -5.48 -1.53
CA SER A 89 -2.44 -5.27 -1.03
C SER A 89 -2.35 -4.21 0.06
N ALA A 90 -2.99 -3.06 -0.16
CA ALA A 90 -2.96 -1.94 0.77
C ALA A 90 -3.69 -2.26 2.08
N LEU A 91 -3.44 -1.52 3.16
CA LEU A 91 -4.05 -1.78 4.48
C LEU A 91 -5.58 -1.98 4.45
N ARG A 92 -6.28 -1.32 3.52
CA ARG A 92 -7.70 -1.55 3.24
C ARG A 92 -7.90 -2.68 2.23
N THR A 93 -7.49 -3.90 2.58
CA THR A 93 -7.80 -5.08 1.76
C THR A 93 -9.28 -5.45 1.93
N ALA A 94 -10.06 -5.35 0.85
CA ALA A 94 -11.46 -5.74 0.82
C ALA A 94 -11.62 -6.92 -0.14
N THR A 95 -11.41 -8.14 0.37
CA THR A 95 -11.60 -9.36 -0.42
C THR A 95 -12.46 -10.35 0.38
N SER A 96 -13.58 -10.74 -0.20
CA SER A 96 -14.45 -11.81 0.28
C SER A 96 -14.49 -12.89 -0.78
N ARG A 97 -14.51 -14.15 -0.35
CA ARG A 97 -14.78 -15.28 -1.23
C ARG A 97 -16.24 -15.66 -1.04
N GLN A 98 -16.94 -15.91 -2.14
CA GLN A 98 -18.28 -16.45 -2.13
C GLN A 98 -18.29 -17.73 -2.94
N LYS A 99 -18.98 -18.75 -2.46
CA LYS A 99 -19.21 -19.99 -3.18
C LYS A 99 -20.70 -20.29 -3.13
N SER A 100 -21.31 -20.49 -4.29
CA SER A 100 -22.70 -20.95 -4.40
C SER A 100 -22.69 -22.33 -5.04
N THR A 101 -23.48 -23.23 -4.48
CA THR A 101 -23.78 -24.58 -4.97
C THR A 101 -25.29 -24.71 -5.10
N LYS A 102 -25.76 -25.75 -5.82
CA LYS A 102 -27.20 -26.01 -6.02
C LYS A 102 -28.01 -26.06 -4.72
N THR A 103 -27.35 -26.41 -3.60
CA THR A 103 -27.96 -26.62 -2.29
C THR A 103 -27.70 -25.51 -1.28
N ALA A 104 -26.71 -24.62 -1.50
CA ALA A 104 -26.36 -23.57 -0.53
C ALA A 104 -25.52 -22.44 -1.13
N SER A 105 -25.60 -21.26 -0.53
CA SER A 105 -24.66 -20.16 -0.78
C SER A 105 -23.88 -19.83 0.50
N GLY A 106 -22.54 -19.81 0.41
CA GLY A 106 -21.65 -19.45 1.49
C GLY A 106 -20.81 -18.23 1.16
N LEU A 107 -20.72 -17.29 2.10
CA LEU A 107 -19.82 -16.14 2.04
C LEU A 107 -18.74 -16.26 3.13
N ARG A 108 -17.50 -15.89 2.81
CA ARG A 108 -16.41 -15.86 3.78
C ARG A 108 -16.73 -14.90 4.92
N LYS A 109 -16.86 -15.44 6.14
CA LYS A 109 -17.03 -14.66 7.37
C LYS A 109 -15.80 -13.76 7.59
N LEU A 110 -16.04 -12.47 7.79
CA LEU A 110 -15.02 -11.48 8.13
C LEU A 110 -15.09 -11.16 9.62
N GLU A 111 -13.99 -10.63 10.17
CA GLU A 111 -13.95 -10.14 11.55
C GLU A 111 -14.83 -8.90 11.72
N HIS A 112 -15.83 -9.00 12.58
CA HIS A 112 -16.79 -7.92 12.86
C HIS A 112 -16.33 -7.01 14.01
N ASN A 113 -15.61 -7.55 15.00
CA ASN A 113 -15.13 -6.78 16.15
C ASN A 113 -13.63 -6.44 16.02
N ARG A 114 -13.32 -5.29 15.41
CA ARG A 114 -11.94 -4.81 15.20
C ARG A 114 -11.40 -3.95 16.35
N ALA A 115 -12.24 -3.61 17.34
CA ALA A 115 -11.89 -2.65 18.39
C ALA A 115 -10.85 -3.21 19.38
N SER A 116 -10.74 -4.53 19.51
CA SER A 116 -9.84 -5.23 20.44
C SER A 116 -8.35 -5.06 20.11
N THR A 117 -7.99 -4.62 18.90
CA THR A 117 -6.59 -4.54 18.44
C THR A 117 -5.97 -3.14 18.48
N SER A 118 -6.65 -2.18 19.12
CA SER A 118 -6.19 -0.79 19.18
C SER A 118 -5.05 -0.59 20.20
N ARG A 119 -3.94 -0.01 19.77
CA ARG A 119 -2.89 0.51 20.66
C ARG A 119 -3.03 2.02 20.80
N LYS A 120 -3.07 2.52 22.03
CA LYS A 120 -3.04 3.96 22.32
C LYS A 120 -1.61 4.47 22.14
N ASN A 121 -1.43 5.44 21.24
CA ASN A 121 -0.13 6.10 21.05
C ASN A 121 -0.24 7.57 21.48
N CYS A 122 0.78 8.04 22.20
CA CYS A 122 0.94 9.46 22.51
C CYS A 122 1.28 10.23 21.22
N VAL A 123 0.66 11.39 21.02
CA VAL A 123 0.90 12.27 19.86
C VAL A 123 1.17 13.67 20.39
N ARG A 124 2.27 14.28 19.93
CA ARG A 124 2.57 15.69 20.22
C ARG A 124 1.62 16.56 19.40
N ARG A 125 0.95 17.50 20.05
CA ARG A 125 -0.02 18.39 19.41
C ARG A 125 0.68 19.64 18.90
N VAL A 126 0.49 19.95 17.62
CA VAL A 126 0.71 21.30 17.10
C VAL A 126 -0.60 22.03 17.30
N ARG A 127 -0.56 23.11 18.08
CA ARG A 127 -1.74 23.93 18.27
C ARG A 127 -2.01 24.70 16.98
N GLY A 128 -3.13 24.44 16.34
CA GLY A 128 -3.77 25.45 15.52
C GLY A 128 -5.04 25.95 16.18
N LYS A 129 -6.01 26.40 15.39
CA LYS A 129 -7.23 27.07 15.84
C LYS A 129 -8.01 26.24 16.89
N ARG A 130 -8.32 26.83 18.05
CA ARG A 130 -9.39 26.35 18.94
C ARG A 130 -10.75 26.83 18.41
N GLU A 131 -11.83 26.13 18.73
CA GLU A 131 -13.19 26.61 18.40
C GLU A 131 -13.35 28.08 18.84
N GLY A 132 -13.61 28.97 17.89
CA GLY A 132 -13.79 30.41 18.13
C GLY A 132 -12.61 31.35 17.84
N GLU A 133 -11.38 30.86 17.57
CA GLU A 133 -10.22 31.74 17.29
C GLU A 133 -10.02 32.04 15.77
N PRO A 134 -9.43 33.18 15.39
CA PRO A 134 -8.99 33.44 14.01
C PRO A 134 -7.81 32.52 13.62
N GLU A 135 -7.66 32.19 12.33
CA GLU A 135 -6.55 31.35 11.89
C GLU A 135 -5.22 32.12 11.91
N PRO A 136 -4.13 31.52 12.44
CA PRO A 136 -2.82 32.17 12.42
C PRO A 136 -2.34 32.37 10.98
N PRO A 137 -1.61 33.46 10.70
CA PRO A 137 -1.05 33.72 9.38
C PRO A 137 -0.05 32.62 8.99
N MET A 138 0.03 32.29 7.70
CA MET A 138 0.90 31.22 7.18
C MET A 138 2.36 31.34 7.63
N LYS A 139 2.87 32.57 7.81
CA LYS A 139 4.23 32.83 8.30
C LYS A 139 4.48 32.26 9.70
N GLU A 140 3.52 32.37 10.62
CA GLU A 140 3.65 31.84 11.98
C GLU A 140 3.60 30.31 12.00
N ILE A 141 2.73 29.72 11.17
CA ILE A 141 2.63 28.27 11.02
C ILE A 141 3.98 27.70 10.51
N LEU A 142 4.60 28.34 9.52
CA LEU A 142 5.90 27.92 8.99
C LEU A 142 7.02 28.05 10.04
N ALA A 143 7.05 29.13 10.82
CA ALA A 143 8.03 29.29 11.89
C ALA A 143 7.94 28.16 12.92
N GLN A 144 6.73 27.82 13.38
CA GLN A 144 6.51 26.71 14.32
C GLN A 144 6.91 25.36 13.74
N LEU A 145 6.69 25.12 12.44
CA LEU A 145 7.08 23.86 11.79
C LEU A 145 8.60 23.74 11.60
N SER A 146 9.30 24.86 11.39
CA SER A 146 10.76 24.89 11.26
C SER A 146 11.50 24.51 12.54
N ASP A 147 10.87 24.64 13.71
CA ASP A 147 11.46 24.25 15.01
C ASP A 147 11.58 22.73 15.17
N PHE A 148 10.91 21.94 14.33
CA PHE A 148 10.89 20.48 14.46
C PHE A 148 11.77 19.80 13.40
N PRO A 149 12.61 18.81 13.77
CA PRO A 149 13.34 18.02 12.80
C PRO A 149 12.38 17.16 11.96
N VAL A 150 12.83 16.79 10.76
CA VAL A 150 12.12 15.85 9.88
C VAL A 150 11.80 14.56 10.63
N SER A 151 10.64 13.94 10.33
CA SER A 151 10.05 12.77 11.00
C SER A 151 9.32 13.01 12.33
N THR A 152 9.28 14.24 12.84
CA THR A 152 8.48 14.58 14.04
C THR A 152 6.99 14.35 13.78
N ARG A 153 6.32 13.57 14.64
CA ARG A 153 4.86 13.32 14.54
C ARG A 153 4.09 14.50 15.14
N LEU A 154 3.21 15.08 14.33
CA LEU A 154 2.38 16.24 14.70
C LEU A 154 0.89 15.87 14.65
N SER A 155 0.09 16.48 15.51
CA SER A 155 -1.38 16.54 15.39
C SER A 155 -1.74 17.94 14.95
N LEU A 156 -2.43 18.07 13.82
CA LEU A 156 -2.84 19.36 13.24
C LEU A 156 -4.29 19.66 13.60
N THR A 157 -4.60 20.93 13.87
CA THR A 157 -5.96 21.43 14.10
C THR A 157 -6.15 22.73 13.32
N GLY A 158 -7.18 22.86 12.51
CA GLY A 158 -7.43 24.06 11.69
C GLY A 158 -8.00 23.74 10.31
N THR A 159 -8.14 24.74 9.44
CA THR A 159 -8.61 24.55 8.07
C THR A 159 -7.52 23.93 7.19
N ILE A 160 -7.92 22.94 6.39
CA ILE A 160 -7.04 22.27 5.42
C ILE A 160 -7.69 22.34 4.05
N ILE A 161 -6.99 22.94 3.09
CA ILE A 161 -7.41 22.91 1.69
C ILE A 161 -7.07 21.54 1.12
N VAL A 162 -8.08 20.83 0.60
CA VAL A 162 -7.91 19.50 0.01
C VAL A 162 -7.93 19.61 -1.52
N ALA A 163 -6.78 19.36 -2.14
CA ALA A 163 -6.63 19.27 -3.59
C ALA A 163 -5.83 18.01 -3.94
N ARG A 164 -6.20 17.34 -5.04
CA ARG A 164 -5.52 16.16 -5.58
C ARG A 164 -5.36 16.30 -7.10
N ASP A 165 -5.12 15.19 -7.80
CA ASP A 165 -4.66 15.12 -9.18
C ASP A 165 -5.37 16.08 -10.13
N ILE A 166 -6.71 16.02 -10.21
CA ILE A 166 -7.50 16.86 -11.13
C ILE A 166 -7.44 18.34 -10.72
N ALA A 167 -7.49 18.65 -9.42
CA ALA A 167 -7.43 20.02 -8.94
C ALA A 167 -6.05 20.64 -9.22
N HIS A 168 -4.97 19.91 -8.97
CA HIS A 168 -3.61 20.36 -9.31
C HIS A 168 -3.39 20.48 -10.82
N ALA A 169 -3.94 19.57 -11.63
CA ALA A 169 -3.89 19.67 -13.08
C ALA A 169 -4.60 20.93 -13.60
N LYS A 170 -5.78 21.25 -13.07
CA LYS A 170 -6.51 22.49 -13.40
C LYS A 170 -5.73 23.74 -12.98
N LEU A 171 -5.16 23.76 -11.78
CA LEU A 171 -4.34 24.88 -11.29
C LEU A 171 -3.08 25.07 -12.13
N LYS A 172 -2.43 23.99 -12.58
CA LYS A 172 -1.29 24.05 -13.49
C LYS A 172 -1.69 24.73 -14.81
N ASN A 173 -2.83 24.36 -15.39
CA ASN A 173 -3.31 24.96 -16.63
C ASN A 173 -3.58 26.46 -16.46
N VAL A 174 -4.28 26.86 -15.39
CA VAL A 174 -4.53 28.27 -15.08
C VAL A 174 -3.22 29.04 -14.83
N SER A 175 -2.25 28.44 -14.14
CA SER A 175 -0.92 29.01 -13.92
C SER A 175 -0.14 29.23 -15.23
N ILE A 176 -0.31 28.35 -16.22
CA ILE A 176 0.33 28.48 -17.53
C ILE A 176 -0.37 29.57 -18.34
N THR A 177 -1.71 29.59 -18.36
CA THR A 177 -2.49 30.62 -19.05
C THR A 177 -2.25 32.01 -18.47
N ALA A 178 -2.16 32.15 -17.14
CA ALA A 178 -1.87 33.42 -16.48
C ALA A 178 -0.43 33.92 -16.72
N LYS A 179 0.54 33.03 -16.99
CA LYS A 179 1.89 33.43 -17.43
C LYS A 179 1.90 33.94 -18.87
N ILE A 180 1.08 33.36 -19.74
CA ILE A 180 0.95 33.80 -21.15
C ILE A 180 0.28 35.18 -21.24
N CYS A 181 -0.70 35.49 -20.37
CA CYS A 181 -1.33 36.82 -20.31
C CYS A 181 -0.51 37.91 -19.62
N ARG A 182 0.65 37.60 -18.99
CA ARG A 182 1.52 38.60 -18.34
C ARG A 182 2.74 38.99 -19.18
N SER A 183 2.85 38.49 -20.42
CA SER A 183 3.96 38.77 -21.35
C SER A 183 3.56 39.65 -22.54
N THR A 184 2.53 40.48 -22.38
CA THR A 184 2.11 41.54 -23.32
C THR A 184 1.90 42.82 -22.52
#